data_AF-A0A480A5L2-F1
#
_entry.id   AF-A0A480A5L2-F1
#
_cell.length_a   1.000
_cell.length_b   1.000
_cell.length_c   1.000
_cell.angle_alpha   90.00
_cell.angle_beta   90.00
_cell.angle_gamma   90.00
#
_symmetry.space_group_name_H-M   'P 1'
#
loop_
_entity.id
_entity.type
_entity.pdbx_description
1 polymer ?
#
loop_
_entity_poly.entity_id
_entity_poly.type
_entity_poly.pdbx_seq_one_letter_code
_entity_poly.pdbx_strand_id
1 'polypeptide(L)' 'MRKQKSKRPDPPWIQYIKQHTRHYIETVFSSITIDFTKSIHAVTYQGFLLKVQAFIFAFTLQEAFI' A
#
# COMPACT_ATOMS: atom_id res chain seq x y z
N MET A 1 -14.77 4.43 -4.84
CA MET A 1 -15.76 3.82 -3.91
C MET A 1 -16.33 2.54 -4.52
N ARG A 2 -16.38 1.44 -3.75
CA ARG A 2 -16.94 0.13 -4.14
C ARG A 2 -18.38 0.27 -4.66
N LYS A 3 -18.70 -0.23 -5.87
CA LYS A 3 -20.11 -0.50 -6.23
C LYS A 3 -20.56 -1.72 -5.44
N GLN A 4 -21.20 -1.46 -4.31
CA GLN A 4 -21.55 -2.42 -3.26
C GLN A 4 -22.48 -3.56 -3.71
N LYS A 5 -23.10 -3.48 -4.91
CA LYS A 5 -24.15 -4.40 -5.35
C LYS A 5 -24.17 -4.63 -6.86
N SER A 6 -23.14 -5.29 -7.42
CA SER A 6 -23.35 -5.98 -8.70
C SER A 6 -24.23 -7.19 -8.43
N LYS A 7 -25.46 -7.23 -8.99
CA LYS A 7 -26.41 -8.34 -8.82
C LYS A 7 -26.06 -9.58 -9.65
N ARG A 8 -25.08 -9.49 -10.54
CA ARG A 8 -24.63 -10.63 -11.36
C ARG A 8 -23.45 -11.29 -10.64
N PRO A 9 -23.63 -12.47 -10.03
CA PRO A 9 -22.51 -13.24 -9.51
C PRO A 9 -21.62 -13.66 -10.67
N ASP A 10 -20.32 -13.47 -10.51
CA ASP A 10 -19.34 -14.04 -11.43
C ASP A 10 -19.40 -15.58 -11.31
N PRO A 11 -19.18 -16.31 -12.40
CA PRO A 11 -18.96 -17.75 -12.32
C PRO A 11 -17.80 -18.11 -11.37
N PRO A 12 -17.84 -19.27 -10.68
CA PRO A 12 -16.87 -19.61 -9.63
C PRO A 12 -15.40 -19.54 -10.07
N TRP A 13 -15.08 -19.94 -11.30
CA TRP A 13 -13.72 -19.87 -11.85
C TRP A 13 -13.23 -18.43 -12.04
N ILE A 14 -14.11 -17.53 -12.48
CA ILE A 14 -13.78 -16.10 -12.62
C ILE A 14 -13.61 -15.46 -11.25
N GLN A 15 -14.47 -15.82 -10.29
CA GLN A 15 -14.35 -15.33 -8.92
C GLN A 15 -13.04 -15.77 -8.27
N TYR A 16 -12.64 -17.04 -8.44
CA TYR A 16 -11.38 -17.57 -7.94
C TYR A 16 -10.19 -16.78 -8.49
N ILE A 17 -10.12 -16.59 -9.82
CA ILE A 17 -9.06 -15.81 -10.46
C ILE A 17 -9.04 -14.39 -9.90
N LYS A 18 -10.18 -13.69 -9.91
CA LYS A 18 -10.29 -12.32 -9.38
C LYS A 18 -9.83 -12.21 -7.93
N GLN A 19 -10.22 -13.15 -7.07
CA GLN A 19 -9.83 -13.16 -5.67
C GLN A 19 -8.33 -13.40 -5.51
N HIS A 20 -7.77 -14.39 -6.20
CA HIS A 20 -6.36 -14.72 -6.11
C HIS A 20 -5.47 -13.58 -6.62
N THR A 21 -5.80 -12.99 -7.78
CA THR A 21 -5.03 -11.87 -8.32
C THR A 21 -5.10 -10.64 -7.43
N ARG A 22 -6.28 -10.33 -6.85
CA ARG A 22 -6.43 -9.20 -5.92
C ARG A 22 -5.66 -9.42 -4.63
N HIS A 23 -5.74 -10.62 -4.05
CA HIS A 23 -5.03 -10.95 -2.83
C HIS A 23 -3.52 -10.74 -3.00
N TYR A 24 -2.95 -11.18 -4.13
CA TYR A 24 -1.55 -10.94 -4.45
C TYR A 24 -1.21 -9.45 -4.50
N ILE A 25 -1.98 -8.68 -5.27
CA ILE A 25 -1.78 -7.23 -5.41
C ILE A 25 -1.89 -6.54 -4.04
N GLU A 26 -2.95 -6.80 -3.29
CA GLU A 26 -3.19 -6.23 -1.95
C GLU A 26 -2.07 -6.61 -0.97
N THR A 27 -1.56 -7.84 -1.02
CA THR A 27 -0.45 -8.30 -0.18
C THR A 27 0.84 -7.55 -0.51
N VAL A 28 1.22 -7.47 -1.79
CA VAL A 28 2.44 -6.77 -2.22
C VAL A 28 2.35 -5.28 -1.86
N PHE A 29 1.22 -4.64 -2.13
CA PHE A 29 1.03 -3.24 -1.73
C PHE A 29 1.03 -3.07 -0.21
N SER A 30 0.46 -3.99 0.56
CA SER A 30 0.52 -3.93 2.02
C SER A 30 1.94 -4.08 2.56
N SER A 31 2.77 -4.94 1.97
CA SER A 31 4.19 -5.08 2.31
C SER A 31 4.96 -3.80 2.01
N ILE A 32 4.75 -3.21 0.83
CA ILE A 32 5.37 -1.92 0.48
C ILE A 32 4.91 -0.82 1.45
N THR A 33 3.60 -0.74 1.74
CA THR A 33 3.00 0.32 2.57
C THR A 33 3.39 0.20 4.05
N ILE A 34 3.94 -0.94 4.50
CA ILE A 34 4.36 -1.10 5.89
C ILE A 34 5.56 -0.19 6.25
N ASP A 35 6.42 0.06 5.26
CA ASP A 35 7.61 0.90 5.40
C ASP A 35 7.27 2.39 5.28
N PHE A 36 6.10 2.71 4.73
CA PHE A 36 5.59 4.08 4.72
C PHE A 36 5.01 4.43 6.09
N THR A 37 5.26 5.67 6.52
CA THR A 37 4.58 6.23 7.69
C THR A 37 3.07 6.34 7.40
N LYS A 38 2.29 5.35 7.88
CA LYS A 38 0.83 5.20 7.64
C LYS A 38 0.00 6.47 7.89
N SER A 39 0.51 7.37 8.73
CA SER A 39 -0.04 8.72 8.86
C SER A 39 1.09 9.76 8.91
N ILE A 40 1.17 10.54 7.84
CA ILE A 40 1.90 11.80 7.86
C ILE A 40 0.97 12.84 8.49
N HIS A 41 0.72 12.74 9.81
CA HIS A 41 0.24 13.90 10.58
C HIS A 41 1.37 14.92 10.62
N ALA A 42 1.46 15.73 9.59
CA ALA A 42 2.35 16.87 9.50
C ALA A 42 1.47 18.08 9.19
N VAL A 43 0.85 18.61 10.25
CA VAL A 43 -0.01 19.80 10.14
C VAL A 43 0.84 21.05 9.79
N THR A 44 2.17 20.90 9.75
CA THR A 44 3.14 21.93 9.38
C THR A 44 4.05 21.46 8.24
N TYR A 45 4.45 22.40 7.38
CA TYR A 45 5.37 22.15 6.26
C TYR A 45 6.69 21.51 6.71
N GLN A 46 7.25 21.96 7.84
CA GLN A 46 8.48 21.41 8.41
C GLN A 46 8.30 19.94 8.83
N GLY A 47 7.17 19.59 9.44
CA GLY A 47 6.88 18.20 9.82
C GLY A 47 6.73 17.28 8.60
N PHE A 48 6.28 17.82 7.46
CA PHE A 48 6.18 17.06 6.22
C PHE A 48 7.58 16.80 5.64
N LEU A 49 8.42 17.84 5.56
CA LEU A 49 9.79 17.73 5.09
C LEU A 49 10.61 16.74 5.92
N LEU A 50 10.49 16.79 7.25
CA LEU A 50 11.20 15.87 8.15
C LEU A 50 10.82 14.41 7.86
N LYS A 51 9.54 14.12 7.62
CA LYS A 51 9.07 12.76 7.30
C LYS A 51 9.59 12.27 5.95
N VAL A 52 9.64 13.14 4.95
CA VAL A 52 10.22 12.82 3.63
C VAL A 52 11.72 12.53 3.75
N GLN A 53 12.46 13.37 4.48
CA GLN A 53 13.89 13.16 4.73
C GLN A 53 14.15 11.84 5.46
N ALA A 54 13.37 11.53 6.50
CA ALA A 54 13.49 10.28 7.24
C ALA A 54 13.21 9.04 6.38
N PHE A 55 12.22 9.12 5.48
CA PHE A 55 11.91 8.05 4.53
C PHE A 55 13.07 7.81 3.56
N ILE A 56 13.60 8.86 2.93
CA ILE A 56 14.74 8.75 2.01
C ILE A 56 15.94 8.18 2.74
N PHE A 57 16.23 8.66 3.96
CA PHE A 57 17.35 8.18 4.76
C PHE A 57 17.22 6.70 5.10
N ALA A 58 16.07 6.26 5.61
CA ALA A 58 15.82 4.86 5.92
C ALA A 58 15.96 3.96 4.69
N PHE A 59 15.41 4.39 3.54
CA PHE A 59 15.55 3.68 2.26
C PHE A 59 17.02 3.57 1.82
N THR A 60 17.79 4.66 1.90
CA THR A 60 19.21 4.62 1.54
C THR A 60 20.05 3.72 2.45
N LEU A 61 19.72 3.65 3.75
CA LEU A 61 20.40 2.74 4.67
C LEU A 61 20.06 1.28 4.37
N GLN A 62 18.81 0.99 4.04
CA GLN A 62 18.39 -0.34 3.63
C GLN A 62 19.14 -0.78 2.39
N GLU A 63 19.14 0.01 1.31
CA GLU A 63 19.86 -0.31 0.07
C GLU A 63 21.39 -0.39 0.25
N ALA A 64 21.98 0.35 1.19
CA ALA A 64 23.43 0.37 1.39
C ALA A 64 23.96 -0.78 2.26
N PHE A 65 23.15 -1.33 3.16
CA PHE A 65 23.63 -2.24 4.21
C PHE A 65 22.85 -3.56 4.35
N ILE A 66 21.69 -3.70 3.69
CA ILE A 66 20.82 -4.90 3.73
C ILE A 66 20.69 -5.45 2.32
#